data_AF-A0AAV6GEW4-F1
#
_entry.id   AF-A0AAV6GEW4-F1
#
_cell.length_a   1.000
_cell.length_b   1.000
_cell.length_c   1.000
_cell.angle_alpha   90.00
_cell.angle_beta   90.00
_cell.angle_gamma   90.00
#
_symmetry.space_group_name_H-M   'P 1'
#
loop_
_entity.id
_entity.type
_entity.pdbx_description
1 polymer ?
#
loop_
_entity_poly.entity_id
_entity_poly.type
_entity_poly.pdbx_seq_one_letter_code
_entity_poly.pdbx_strand_id
1 'polypeptide(L)'
;MNAALQRGDGGKTELAGDQAEVGQSEGQLSRSLVPLEKATGSSEACGRRSRGVTDGTLQPTHSPSWEETLAVELQDEQARGDVLVLKVADSGSRELLAYYRLPVAHLRPFQHYHLELVQAHPVVPSGVRLFVSVVLKSSILPRQPCFSFTAFEVLLEAMTDPLKHPVGPLLAVARIVADYDLYRDTILLHSPSLAGIAVTLIPFPDPPESAFSLLPLTTHGRPQVR
;
A
#
# COMPACT_ATOMS: atom_id res chain seq x y z
N MET A 1 -30.02 26.04 60.91
CA MET A 1 -29.46 27.39 60.68
C MET A 1 -29.33 27.59 59.17
N ASN A 2 -30.11 28.55 58.64
CA ASN A 2 -30.00 29.39 57.41
C ASN A 2 -29.07 28.99 56.25
N ALA A 3 -29.25 29.39 54.98
CA ALA A 3 -30.32 29.90 54.12
C ALA A 3 -29.64 30.25 52.75
N ALA A 4 -30.40 30.16 51.66
CA ALA A 4 -30.41 31.04 50.47
C ALA A 4 -29.22 31.17 49.46
N LEU A 5 -29.50 30.73 48.21
CA LEU A 5 -29.55 31.44 46.91
C LEU A 5 -28.48 32.47 46.42
N GLN A 6 -28.07 32.22 45.16
CA GLN A 6 -27.95 33.10 43.96
C GLN A 6 -26.61 33.73 43.49
N ARG A 7 -26.36 33.44 42.18
CA ARG A 7 -25.66 34.10 41.04
C ARG A 7 -24.97 35.47 41.22
N GLY A 8 -23.88 35.65 40.44
CA GLY A 8 -23.61 36.90 39.72
C GLY A 8 -22.14 37.33 39.56
N ASP A 9 -21.56 37.00 38.40
CA ASP A 9 -20.67 37.76 37.49
C ASP A 9 -19.67 38.86 37.97
N GLY A 10 -18.49 38.87 37.30
CA GLY A 10 -17.76 40.09 36.92
C GLY A 10 -16.53 40.52 37.74
N GLY A 11 -15.34 40.51 37.14
CA GLY A 11 -14.17 41.23 37.65
C GLY A 11 -12.84 40.91 36.95
N LYS A 12 -12.43 41.80 36.04
CA LYS A 12 -11.42 41.68 34.96
C LYS A 12 -10.13 42.45 35.28
N THR A 13 -8.99 42.09 34.67
CA THR A 13 -7.83 42.95 34.26
C THR A 13 -6.87 42.01 33.48
N GLU A 14 -6.63 42.03 32.17
CA GLU A 14 -6.39 43.04 31.09
C GLU A 14 -4.96 43.59 31.02
N LEU A 15 -4.31 43.42 29.85
CA LEU A 15 -3.48 44.33 29.03
C LEU A 15 -2.99 43.48 27.82
N ALA A 16 -3.55 43.52 26.59
CA ALA A 16 -3.83 44.59 25.62
C ALA A 16 -2.63 45.02 24.77
N GLY A 17 -2.83 44.98 23.44
CA GLY A 17 -2.02 45.63 22.41
C GLY A 17 -1.92 44.82 21.10
N ASP A 18 -2.17 45.36 19.91
CA ASP A 18 -3.40 45.84 19.25
C ASP A 18 -3.08 45.85 17.71
N GLN A 19 -4.04 45.43 16.85
CA GLN A 19 -4.32 45.70 15.40
C GLN A 19 -3.19 45.91 14.33
N ALA A 20 -3.33 45.64 13.01
CA ALA A 20 -4.46 45.72 12.07
C ALA A 20 -4.28 44.93 10.73
N GLU A 21 -5.43 44.55 10.15
CA GLU A 21 -5.91 44.32 8.76
C GLU A 21 -5.09 43.84 7.52
N VAL A 22 -5.66 42.77 6.92
CA VAL A 22 -6.11 42.52 5.53
C VAL A 22 -5.14 42.65 4.34
N GLY A 23 -4.89 41.49 3.75
CA GLY A 23 -4.76 41.30 2.30
C GLY A 23 -5.41 39.97 1.90
N GLN A 24 -6.56 40.03 1.21
CA GLN A 24 -7.14 38.87 0.53
C GLN A 24 -6.26 38.52 -0.69
N SER A 25 -5.91 37.24 -0.83
CA SER A 25 -5.70 36.61 -2.14
C SER A 25 -5.98 35.12 -2.00
N GLU A 26 -6.94 34.65 -2.79
CA GLU A 26 -7.39 33.27 -2.89
C GLU A 26 -6.25 32.29 -3.19
N GLY A 27 -6.31 31.13 -2.54
CA GLY A 27 -5.35 30.04 -2.73
C GLY A 27 -5.63 28.90 -1.77
N GLN A 28 -6.87 28.42 -1.78
CA GLN A 28 -7.40 27.36 -0.92
C GLN A 28 -6.72 26.01 -1.23
N LEU A 29 -5.51 25.78 -0.73
CA LEU A 29 -4.79 24.51 -0.82
C LEU A 29 -4.67 23.90 0.57
N SER A 30 -5.75 23.28 1.06
CA SER A 30 -5.73 22.59 2.35
C SER A 30 -6.71 21.42 2.39
N ARG A 31 -6.56 20.43 1.50
CA ARG A 31 -7.29 19.15 1.56
C ARG A 31 -6.46 18.06 0.90
N SER A 32 -6.08 17.04 1.67
CA SER A 32 -5.61 15.77 1.09
C SER A 32 -5.70 14.66 2.14
N LEU A 33 -6.91 14.19 2.44
CA LEU A 33 -7.05 12.86 3.06
C LEU A 33 -7.35 11.92 1.91
N VAL A 34 -6.47 10.96 1.64
CA VAL A 34 -6.56 10.18 0.41
C VAL A 34 -6.96 8.74 0.75
N PRO A 35 -8.22 8.32 0.53
CA PRO A 35 -8.59 6.91 0.57
C PRO A 35 -8.15 6.15 -0.69
N LEU A 36 -7.79 4.89 -0.51
CA LEU A 36 -7.62 3.90 -1.56
C LEU A 36 -8.85 2.99 -1.59
N GLU A 37 -9.58 3.01 -2.70
CA GLU A 37 -10.68 2.10 -2.94
C GLU A 37 -10.27 0.97 -3.89
N LYS A 38 -10.84 -0.21 -3.65
CA LYS A 38 -10.67 -1.37 -4.54
C LYS A 38 -12.01 -1.87 -5.05
N ALA A 39 -12.00 -2.33 -6.30
CA ALA A 39 -13.13 -3.02 -6.90
C ALA A 39 -12.62 -4.06 -7.91
N THR A 40 -13.52 -4.93 -8.35
CA THR A 40 -13.28 -5.78 -9.52
C THR A 40 -13.92 -5.15 -10.74
N GLY A 41 -13.38 -5.37 -11.93
CA GLY A 41 -13.92 -4.83 -13.18
C GLY A 41 -15.37 -5.26 -13.40
N SER A 42 -15.70 -6.50 -13.03
CA SER A 42 -17.09 -6.99 -13.02
C SER A 42 -17.99 -6.22 -12.04
N SER A 43 -17.50 -5.93 -10.82
CA SER A 43 -18.24 -5.17 -9.81
C SER A 43 -18.47 -3.71 -10.24
N GLU A 44 -17.46 -3.09 -10.85
CA GLU A 44 -17.55 -1.72 -11.39
C GLU A 44 -18.59 -1.63 -12.52
N ALA A 45 -18.54 -2.58 -13.46
CA ALA A 45 -19.48 -2.62 -14.59
C ALA A 45 -20.94 -2.82 -14.16
N CYS A 46 -21.14 -3.51 -13.02
CA CYS A 46 -22.45 -3.70 -12.41
C CYS A 46 -22.89 -2.50 -11.53
N GLY A 47 -22.07 -1.45 -11.40
CA GLY A 47 -22.35 -0.29 -10.55
C GLY A 47 -22.40 -0.60 -9.05
N ARG A 48 -21.85 -1.75 -8.63
CA ARG A 48 -21.77 -2.11 -7.21
C ARG A 48 -20.71 -1.26 -6.51
N ARG A 49 -20.98 -0.83 -5.27
CA ARG A 49 -20.03 -0.06 -4.45
C ARG A 49 -18.68 -0.78 -4.34
N SER A 50 -17.62 0.02 -4.18
CA SER A 50 -16.26 -0.46 -3.92
C SER A 50 -16.26 -1.48 -2.77
N ARG A 51 -15.48 -2.55 -2.94
CA ARG A 51 -15.51 -3.72 -2.07
C ARG A 51 -14.61 -3.57 -0.84
N GLY A 52 -13.77 -2.54 -0.82
CA GLY A 52 -13.02 -2.11 0.35
C GLY A 52 -12.45 -0.72 0.11
N VAL A 53 -12.42 0.07 1.17
CA VAL A 53 -11.95 1.45 1.20
C VAL A 53 -11.06 1.56 2.44
N THR A 54 -9.86 2.10 2.27
CA THR A 54 -8.96 2.42 3.40
C THR A 54 -9.35 3.74 4.05
N ASP A 55 -8.90 3.96 5.28
CA ASP A 55 -9.09 5.25 5.92
C ASP A 55 -8.27 6.35 5.22
N GLY A 56 -8.80 7.58 5.26
CA GLY A 56 -8.06 8.75 4.79
C GLY A 56 -6.94 9.12 5.76
N THR A 57 -5.85 9.70 5.24
CA THR A 57 -4.76 10.23 6.08
C THR A 57 -5.26 11.35 6.98
N LEU A 58 -4.83 11.44 8.25
CA LEU A 58 -5.30 12.49 9.16
C LEU A 58 -4.85 13.92 8.76
N GLN A 59 -3.78 14.03 7.98
CA GLN A 59 -3.23 15.28 7.49
C GLN A 59 -3.10 15.27 5.96
N PRO A 60 -3.27 16.45 5.31
CA PRO A 60 -2.95 16.64 3.89
C PRO A 60 -1.53 16.17 3.55
N THR A 61 -1.39 15.20 2.64
CA THR A 61 -0.07 14.70 2.23
C THR A 61 -0.04 14.30 0.75
N HIS A 62 1.09 14.56 0.09
CA HIS A 62 1.37 14.08 -1.27
C HIS A 62 2.01 12.68 -1.28
N SER A 63 2.22 12.07 -0.11
CA SER A 63 2.80 10.75 0.04
C SER A 63 2.08 9.97 1.15
N PRO A 64 0.78 9.64 0.94
CA PRO A 64 0.01 8.85 1.90
C PRO A 64 0.56 7.42 1.99
N SER A 65 0.53 6.86 3.20
CA SER A 65 0.75 5.44 3.47
C SER A 65 -0.43 4.91 4.28
N TRP A 66 -1.02 3.80 3.83
CA TRP A 66 -2.14 3.16 4.54
C TRP A 66 -1.69 2.02 5.45
N GLU A 67 -0.63 1.29 5.07
CA GLU A 67 -0.17 0.10 5.83
C GLU A 67 -1.28 -0.95 6.06
N GLU A 68 -2.33 -0.92 5.22
CA GLU A 68 -3.50 -1.78 5.31
C GLU A 68 -3.45 -2.90 4.25
N THR A 69 -3.96 -4.07 4.62
CA THR A 69 -4.17 -5.18 3.67
C THR A 69 -5.61 -5.25 3.22
N LEU A 70 -5.80 -5.14 1.91
CA LEU A 70 -7.10 -5.15 1.27
C LEU A 70 -7.38 -6.51 0.58
N ALA A 71 -8.25 -7.34 1.16
CA ALA A 71 -8.69 -8.61 0.52
C ALA A 71 -9.84 -8.42 -0.49
N VAL A 72 -9.73 -9.02 -1.68
CA VAL A 72 -10.79 -9.11 -2.70
C VAL A 72 -10.98 -10.57 -3.07
N GLU A 73 -12.20 -11.08 -2.92
CA GLU A 73 -12.55 -12.45 -3.33
C GLU A 73 -13.05 -12.45 -4.78
N LEU A 74 -12.54 -13.38 -5.58
CA LEU A 74 -12.98 -13.58 -6.96
C LEU A 74 -13.60 -14.97 -7.05
N GLN A 75 -14.61 -15.14 -7.90
CA GLN A 75 -15.06 -16.48 -8.26
C GLN A 75 -14.04 -17.09 -9.22
N ASP A 76 -13.61 -18.33 -8.97
CA ASP A 76 -12.50 -18.97 -9.69
C ASP A 76 -12.74 -19.02 -11.21
N GLU A 77 -13.99 -19.20 -11.64
CA GLU A 77 -14.40 -19.25 -13.06
C GLU A 77 -14.21 -17.90 -13.77
N GLN A 78 -14.41 -16.80 -13.05
CA GLN A 78 -14.33 -15.43 -13.60
C GLN A 78 -12.97 -14.77 -13.33
N ALA A 79 -12.20 -15.28 -12.37
CA ALA A 79 -10.97 -14.66 -11.90
C ALA A 79 -9.96 -14.38 -13.01
N ARG A 80 -9.82 -15.28 -13.99
CA ARG A 80 -8.87 -15.11 -15.10
C ARG A 80 -9.26 -13.99 -16.08
N GLY A 81 -10.55 -13.69 -16.21
CA GLY A 81 -11.04 -12.62 -17.08
C GLY A 81 -11.27 -11.30 -16.36
N ASP A 82 -11.15 -11.27 -15.04
CA ASP A 82 -11.43 -10.08 -14.23
C ASP A 82 -10.21 -9.16 -14.13
N VAL A 83 -10.49 -7.93 -13.71
CA VAL A 83 -9.49 -6.87 -13.56
C VAL A 83 -9.60 -6.33 -12.14
N LEU A 84 -8.48 -6.21 -11.44
CA LEU A 84 -8.42 -5.51 -10.17
C LEU A 84 -8.36 -4.00 -10.46
N VAL A 85 -9.34 -3.26 -9.94
CA VAL A 85 -9.38 -1.81 -10.05
C VAL A 85 -8.96 -1.19 -8.73
N LEU A 86 -7.97 -0.30 -8.78
CA LEU A 86 -7.51 0.52 -7.67
C LEU A 86 -7.80 1.98 -7.98
N LYS A 87 -8.50 2.65 -7.06
CA LYS A 87 -8.88 4.07 -7.17
C LYS A 87 -8.31 4.83 -5.99
N VAL A 88 -7.64 5.92 -6.28
CA VAL A 88 -7.13 6.85 -5.28
C VAL A 88 -7.92 8.14 -5.44
N ALA A 89 -8.62 8.58 -4.41
CA ALA A 89 -9.43 9.79 -4.46
C ALA A 89 -9.09 10.72 -3.30
N ASP A 90 -9.31 12.03 -3.46
CA ASP A 90 -9.32 12.95 -2.32
C ASP A 90 -10.65 12.79 -1.57
N SER A 91 -10.60 12.51 -0.28
CA SER A 91 -11.80 12.35 0.57
C SER A 91 -12.67 13.61 0.63
N GLY A 92 -12.05 14.79 0.58
CA GLY A 92 -12.73 16.06 0.78
C GLY A 92 -13.52 16.52 -0.44
N SER A 93 -12.93 16.41 -1.63
CA SER A 93 -13.55 16.76 -2.90
C SER A 93 -14.20 15.57 -3.62
N ARG A 94 -13.85 14.34 -3.23
CA ARG A 94 -14.14 13.09 -3.96
C ARG A 94 -13.57 13.06 -5.38
N GLU A 95 -12.58 13.90 -5.65
CA GLU A 95 -11.87 13.92 -6.93
C GLU A 95 -10.99 12.68 -7.08
N LEU A 96 -11.06 12.03 -8.25
CA LEU A 96 -10.23 10.88 -8.57
C LEU A 96 -8.82 11.33 -8.94
N LEU A 97 -7.85 11.00 -8.08
CA LEU A 97 -6.44 11.36 -8.24
C LEU A 97 -5.68 10.33 -9.08
N ALA A 98 -6.01 9.04 -8.94
CA ALA A 98 -5.41 7.97 -9.75
C ALA A 98 -6.36 6.80 -9.96
N TYR A 99 -6.17 6.11 -11.08
CA TYR A 99 -7.00 5.00 -11.52
C TYR A 99 -6.15 3.93 -12.20
N TYR A 100 -6.10 2.74 -11.61
CA TYR A 100 -5.30 1.63 -12.10
C TYR A 100 -6.18 0.39 -12.35
N ARG A 101 -5.94 -0.28 -13.48
CA ARG A 101 -6.63 -1.50 -13.90
C ARG A 101 -5.62 -2.64 -14.10
N LEU A 102 -5.42 -3.47 -13.08
CA LEU A 102 -4.51 -4.61 -13.17
C LEU A 102 -5.24 -5.85 -13.68
N PRO A 103 -4.85 -6.43 -14.83
CA PRO A 103 -5.41 -7.68 -15.30
C PRO A 103 -5.04 -8.83 -14.34
N VAL A 104 -6.04 -9.51 -13.78
CA VAL A 104 -5.80 -10.64 -12.86
C VAL A 104 -5.15 -11.81 -13.62
N ALA A 105 -5.42 -11.94 -14.93
CA ALA A 105 -4.81 -12.91 -15.82
C ALA A 105 -3.27 -12.93 -15.77
N HIS A 106 -2.63 -11.78 -15.54
CA HIS A 106 -1.18 -11.65 -15.53
C HIS A 106 -0.57 -12.10 -14.19
N LEU A 107 -1.38 -12.26 -13.14
CA LEU A 107 -0.93 -12.64 -11.81
C LEU A 107 -0.95 -14.16 -11.65
N ARG A 108 0.18 -14.71 -11.21
CA ARG A 108 0.28 -16.11 -10.76
C ARG A 108 -0.17 -16.27 -9.30
N PRO A 109 -0.95 -17.31 -8.98
CA PRO A 109 -1.31 -17.62 -7.60
C PRO A 109 -0.10 -17.80 -6.68
N PHE A 110 -0.24 -17.38 -5.42
CA PHE A 110 0.74 -17.50 -4.33
C PHE A 110 2.08 -16.84 -4.61
N GLN A 111 2.13 -15.91 -5.55
CA GLN A 111 3.28 -15.04 -5.78
C GLN A 111 3.03 -13.65 -5.22
N HIS A 112 4.06 -13.09 -4.56
CA HIS A 112 4.10 -11.70 -4.17
C HIS A 112 4.62 -10.84 -5.33
N TYR A 113 3.84 -9.82 -5.69
CA TYR A 113 4.22 -8.78 -6.64
C TYR A 113 4.34 -7.48 -5.87
N HIS A 114 5.52 -6.87 -5.91
CA HIS A 114 5.75 -5.55 -5.33
C HIS A 114 5.84 -4.56 -6.49
N LEU A 115 4.85 -3.70 -6.62
CA LEU A 115 4.61 -2.94 -7.83
C LEU A 115 4.68 -1.44 -7.54
N GLU A 116 5.32 -0.72 -8.45
CA GLU A 116 5.23 0.73 -8.56
C GLU A 116 4.35 1.05 -9.77
N LEU A 117 3.08 1.38 -9.52
CA LEU A 117 2.14 1.73 -10.57
C LEU A 117 2.32 3.21 -10.91
N VAL A 118 2.58 3.52 -12.19
CA VAL A 118 2.86 4.89 -12.64
C VAL A 118 1.81 5.33 -13.64
N GLN A 119 1.06 6.37 -13.30
CA GLN A 119 0.09 7.01 -14.19
C GLN A 119 0.58 8.40 -14.58
N ALA A 120 0.60 8.69 -15.89
CA ALA A 120 0.94 10.02 -16.38
C ALA A 120 -0.05 11.07 -15.86
N HIS A 121 0.45 12.24 -15.47
CA HIS A 121 -0.36 13.33 -14.94
C HIS A 121 0.01 14.65 -15.62
N PRO A 122 -0.96 15.47 -16.07
CA PRO A 122 -0.67 16.68 -16.85
C PRO A 122 0.11 17.74 -16.07
N VAL A 123 -0.09 17.81 -14.74
CA VAL A 123 0.56 18.81 -13.87
C VAL A 123 1.86 18.29 -13.25
N VAL A 124 2.03 16.96 -13.13
CA VAL A 124 3.14 16.35 -12.40
C VAL A 124 3.99 15.57 -13.40
N PRO A 125 5.18 16.07 -13.80
CA PRO A 125 6.01 15.44 -14.83
C PRO A 125 6.42 14.00 -14.51
N SER A 126 6.57 13.67 -13.22
CA SER A 126 6.92 12.33 -12.74
C SER A 126 5.73 11.35 -12.68
N GLY A 127 4.51 11.83 -13.00
CA GLY A 127 3.26 11.10 -12.84
C GLY A 127 2.83 10.92 -11.38
N VAL A 128 1.64 10.33 -11.21
CA VAL A 128 1.18 9.81 -9.92
C VAL A 128 1.72 8.39 -9.76
N ARG A 129 2.21 8.07 -8.56
CA ARG A 129 2.83 6.79 -8.24
C ARG A 129 2.09 6.11 -7.10
N LEU A 130 1.80 4.83 -7.24
CA LEU A 130 1.22 4.00 -6.19
C LEU A 130 2.10 2.77 -5.97
N PHE A 131 2.64 2.63 -4.75
CA PHE A 131 3.39 1.45 -4.34
C PHE A 131 2.44 0.46 -3.67
N VAL A 132 2.36 -0.76 -4.20
CA VAL A 132 1.43 -1.79 -3.70
C VAL A 132 2.06 -3.17 -3.74
N SER A 133 1.76 -3.99 -2.75
CA SER A 133 2.06 -5.43 -2.77
C SER A 133 0.78 -6.21 -3.07
N VAL A 134 0.81 -7.03 -4.12
CA VAL A 134 -0.35 -7.81 -4.57
C VAL A 134 -0.03 -9.30 -4.49
N VAL A 135 -0.96 -10.08 -3.96
CA VAL A 135 -0.90 -11.55 -3.93
C VAL A 135 -2.24 -12.10 -4.38
N LEU A 136 -2.24 -12.90 -5.44
CA LEU A 136 -3.41 -13.68 -5.83
C LEU A 136 -3.41 -14.98 -5.01
N LYS A 137 -4.42 -15.17 -4.15
CA LYS A 137 -4.61 -16.43 -3.41
C LYS A 137 -5.64 -17.28 -4.16
N SER A 138 -5.33 -18.56 -4.35
CA SER A 138 -6.26 -19.54 -4.92
C SER A 138 -6.82 -20.43 -3.80
N SER A 139 -7.95 -21.07 -4.06
CA SER A 139 -8.57 -22.09 -3.20
C SER A 139 -7.72 -23.37 -3.08
N ILE A 140 -6.82 -23.61 -4.04
CA ILE A 140 -6.03 -24.85 -4.11
C ILE A 140 -4.53 -24.51 -4.09
N LEU A 141 -3.81 -25.08 -3.12
CA LEU A 141 -2.35 -25.01 -3.07
C LEU A 141 -1.73 -26.00 -4.08
N PRO A 142 -0.83 -25.55 -4.97
CA PRO A 142 -0.17 -26.44 -5.92
C PRO A 142 0.75 -27.43 -5.18
N ARG A 143 0.54 -28.73 -5.42
CA ARG A 143 1.42 -29.79 -4.88
C ARG A 143 2.66 -29.94 -5.76
N GLN A 144 3.84 -29.89 -5.15
CA GLN A 144 5.10 -30.18 -5.83
C GLN A 144 5.41 -31.68 -5.68
N PRO A 145 5.65 -32.42 -6.78
CA PRO A 145 5.87 -33.88 -6.72
C PRO A 145 7.03 -34.31 -5.81
N CYS A 146 8.02 -33.43 -5.63
CA CYS A 146 9.24 -33.72 -4.90
C CYS A 146 9.19 -33.34 -3.41
N PHE A 147 8.07 -32.79 -2.92
CA PHE A 147 7.94 -32.33 -1.54
C PHE A 147 6.76 -32.98 -0.83
N SER A 148 6.96 -33.37 0.44
CA SER A 148 5.91 -33.93 1.30
C SER A 148 4.99 -32.86 1.91
N PHE A 149 5.34 -31.58 1.78
CA PHE A 149 4.59 -30.43 2.28
C PHE A 149 4.29 -29.45 1.13
N THR A 150 3.20 -28.69 1.28
CA THR A 150 2.72 -27.74 0.25
C THR A 150 2.95 -26.28 0.62
N ALA A 151 3.07 -25.97 1.91
CA ALA A 151 3.24 -24.62 2.42
C ALA A 151 4.02 -24.64 3.73
N PHE A 152 4.66 -23.51 4.03
CA PHE A 152 5.33 -23.25 5.29
C PHE A 152 4.93 -21.84 5.75
N GLU A 153 4.46 -21.72 6.98
CA GLU A 153 4.11 -20.43 7.56
C GLU A 153 5.14 -20.06 8.61
N VAL A 154 5.66 -18.83 8.50
CA VAL A 154 6.56 -18.24 9.48
C VAL A 154 5.87 -17.02 10.07
N LEU A 155 5.92 -16.92 11.39
CA LEU A 155 5.51 -15.74 12.12
C LEU A 155 6.75 -15.08 12.70
N LEU A 156 6.99 -13.82 12.34
CA LEU A 156 7.97 -12.99 13.01
C LEU A 156 7.28 -12.31 14.19
N GLU A 157 7.69 -12.68 15.41
CA GLU A 157 7.03 -12.20 16.64
C GLU A 157 7.64 -10.88 17.13
N ALA A 158 8.96 -10.87 17.36
CA ALA A 158 9.68 -9.70 17.84
C ALA A 158 11.19 -9.80 17.55
N MET A 159 11.88 -8.67 17.63
CA MET A 159 13.34 -8.62 17.68
C MET A 159 13.78 -8.73 19.14
N THR A 160 14.70 -9.65 19.44
CA THR A 160 15.22 -9.83 20.81
C THR A 160 16.05 -8.62 21.27
N ASP A 161 16.85 -8.06 20.35
CA ASP A 161 17.73 -6.93 20.63
C ASP A 161 17.28 -5.67 19.88
N PRO A 162 17.37 -4.48 20.49
CA PRO A 162 17.05 -3.23 19.83
C PRO A 162 18.06 -2.93 18.71
N LEU A 163 17.53 -2.48 17.57
CA LEU A 163 18.35 -2.06 16.43
C LEU A 163 19.08 -0.77 16.77
N LYS A 164 20.41 -0.77 16.63
CA LYS A 164 21.24 0.41 16.87
C LYS A 164 21.08 1.38 15.70
N HIS A 165 20.33 2.47 15.91
CA HIS A 165 20.14 3.57 14.96
C HIS A 165 19.57 3.14 13.59
N PRO A 166 18.32 2.67 13.53
CA PRO A 166 17.69 2.38 12.23
C PRO A 166 17.57 3.67 11.41
N VAL A 167 18.21 3.71 10.25
CA VAL A 167 18.12 4.84 9.32
C VAL A 167 16.92 4.58 8.39
N GLY A 168 15.72 4.93 8.86
CA GLY A 168 14.48 4.79 8.09
C GLY A 168 13.66 3.52 8.39
N PRO A 169 12.65 3.22 7.55
CA PRO A 169 11.74 2.10 7.77
C PRO A 169 12.47 0.76 7.69
N LEU A 170 12.08 -0.16 8.56
CA LEU A 170 12.66 -1.49 8.66
C LEU A 170 11.90 -2.47 7.80
N LEU A 171 12.62 -3.26 7.02
CA LEU A 171 12.06 -4.29 6.16
C LEU A 171 12.59 -5.65 6.59
N ALA A 172 11.68 -6.53 7.04
CA ALA A 172 11.98 -7.93 7.28
C ALA A 172 11.64 -8.75 6.03
N VAL A 173 12.61 -9.50 5.52
CA VAL A 173 12.46 -10.34 4.33
C VAL A 173 12.74 -11.78 4.70
N ALA A 174 11.78 -12.66 4.47
CA ALA A 174 11.96 -14.10 4.56
C ALA A 174 12.27 -14.68 3.18
N ARG A 175 13.23 -15.60 3.12
CA ARG A 175 13.64 -16.27 1.87
C ARG A 175 14.04 -17.71 2.17
N ILE A 176 13.51 -18.64 1.37
CA ILE A 176 13.87 -20.06 1.43
C ILE A 176 14.92 -20.31 0.35
N VAL A 177 16.09 -20.82 0.76
CA VAL A 177 17.22 -21.13 -0.13
C VAL A 177 17.61 -22.59 0.03
N ALA A 178 18.11 -23.20 -1.04
CA ALA A 178 18.54 -24.60 -1.00
C ALA A 178 19.85 -24.80 -0.22
N ASP A 179 20.75 -23.82 -0.28
CA ASP A 179 22.05 -23.82 0.40
C ASP A 179 22.28 -22.44 1.03
N TYR A 180 22.29 -22.39 2.36
CA TYR A 180 22.45 -21.16 3.10
C TYR A 180 23.87 -20.61 3.00
N ASP A 181 24.89 -21.47 3.07
CA ASP A 181 26.28 -21.04 3.08
C ASP A 181 26.66 -20.45 1.73
N LEU A 182 26.28 -21.13 0.63
CA LEU A 182 26.45 -20.59 -0.71
C LEU A 182 25.69 -19.28 -0.90
N TYR A 183 24.45 -19.19 -0.41
CA TYR A 183 23.65 -17.97 -0.51
C TYR A 183 24.26 -16.80 0.29
N ARG A 184 24.78 -17.09 1.49
CA ARG A 184 25.46 -16.12 2.33
C ARG A 184 26.69 -15.57 1.63
N ASP A 185 27.52 -16.46 1.11
CA ASP A 185 28.79 -16.09 0.49
C ASP A 185 28.58 -15.36 -0.84
N THR A 186 27.57 -15.74 -1.63
CA THR A 186 27.35 -15.12 -2.95
C THR A 186 26.48 -13.86 -2.92
N ILE A 187 25.44 -13.83 -2.07
CA ILE A 187 24.44 -12.76 -2.06
C ILE A 187 24.57 -11.88 -0.82
N LEU A 188 24.54 -12.45 0.39
CA LEU A 188 24.45 -11.62 1.62
C LEU A 188 25.72 -10.82 1.89
N LEU A 189 26.90 -11.43 1.69
CA LEU A 189 28.18 -10.78 1.97
C LEU A 189 28.61 -9.79 0.87
N HIS A 190 28.28 -10.10 -0.39
CA HIS A 190 28.79 -9.34 -1.55
C HIS A 190 27.76 -8.38 -2.17
N SER A 191 26.47 -8.72 -2.13
CA SER A 191 25.41 -7.94 -2.80
C SER A 191 24.09 -8.01 -2.03
N PRO A 192 24.06 -7.48 -0.79
CA PRO A 192 22.88 -7.59 0.09
C PRO A 192 21.62 -6.93 -0.51
N SER A 193 21.75 -5.95 -1.40
CA SER A 193 20.62 -5.36 -2.12
C SER A 193 19.88 -6.38 -3.00
N LEU A 194 20.56 -7.39 -3.56
CA LEU A 194 19.94 -8.49 -4.32
C LEU A 194 19.17 -9.47 -3.42
N ALA A 195 19.45 -9.46 -2.11
CA ALA A 195 18.64 -10.18 -1.12
C ALA A 195 17.30 -9.50 -0.84
N GLY A 196 17.17 -8.23 -1.22
CA GLY A 196 15.98 -7.42 -1.00
C GLY A 196 14.80 -7.80 -1.90
N ILE A 197 13.77 -6.96 -1.83
CA ILE A 197 12.57 -7.05 -2.64
C ILE A 197 12.76 -6.18 -3.87
N ALA A 198 12.64 -6.80 -5.04
CA ALA A 198 12.57 -6.03 -6.28
C ALA A 198 11.18 -5.42 -6.42
N VAL A 199 11.11 -4.10 -6.59
CA VAL A 199 9.89 -3.39 -6.98
C VAL A 199 9.86 -3.31 -8.49
N THR A 200 8.76 -3.74 -9.09
CA THR A 200 8.55 -3.69 -10.54
C THR A 200 7.72 -2.47 -10.92
N LEU A 201 8.27 -1.63 -11.79
CA LEU A 201 7.56 -0.47 -12.33
C LEU A 201 6.56 -0.91 -13.40
N ILE A 202 5.30 -0.51 -13.24
CA ILE A 202 4.19 -0.81 -14.15
C ILE A 202 3.64 0.52 -14.70
N PRO A 203 3.86 0.82 -16.00
CA PRO A 203 3.27 2.01 -16.61
C PRO A 203 1.78 1.79 -16.89
N PHE A 204 0.98 2.84 -16.68
CA PHE A 204 -0.44 2.89 -17.03
C PHE A 204 -0.71 3.96 -18.09
N PRO A 205 -1.73 3.77 -18.96
CA PRO A 205 -2.88 2.87 -18.78
C PRO A 205 -2.74 1.45 -19.31
N ASP A 206 -1.67 1.12 -20.04
CA ASP A 206 -1.50 -0.16 -20.73
C ASP A 206 -0.35 -0.99 -20.13
N PRO A 207 -0.60 -1.75 -19.04
CA PRO A 207 0.44 -2.50 -18.36
C PRO A 207 0.85 -3.74 -19.18
N PRO A 208 2.11 -3.87 -19.62
CA PRO A 208 2.54 -4.99 -20.45
C PRO A 208 2.60 -6.30 -19.63
N GLU A 209 2.18 -7.41 -20.23
CA GLU A 209 2.20 -8.74 -19.59
C GLU A 209 3.61 -9.13 -19.10
N SER A 210 4.65 -8.75 -19.85
CA SER A 210 6.05 -9.01 -19.52
C SER A 210 6.47 -8.40 -18.18
N ALA A 211 5.82 -7.32 -17.73
CA ALA A 211 6.11 -6.73 -16.44
C ALA A 211 5.62 -7.57 -15.25
N PHE A 212 4.73 -8.54 -15.49
CA PHE A 212 4.32 -9.53 -14.49
C PHE A 212 5.04 -10.86 -14.65
N SER A 213 5.92 -10.97 -15.65
CA SER A 213 6.74 -12.17 -15.83
C SER A 213 7.70 -12.30 -14.66
N LEU A 214 7.69 -13.48 -14.05
CA LEU A 214 8.56 -13.79 -12.94
C LEU A 214 9.82 -14.43 -13.48
N LEU A 215 10.97 -14.03 -12.94
CA LEU A 215 12.21 -14.72 -13.22
C LEU A 215 12.04 -16.22 -12.95
N PRO A 216 12.64 -17.09 -13.79
CA PRO A 216 12.65 -18.53 -13.57
C PRO A 216 13.05 -18.84 -12.12
N LEU A 217 12.57 -19.97 -11.60
CA LEU A 217 12.88 -20.39 -10.22
C LEU A 217 14.41 -20.38 -10.06
N THR A 218 14.92 -19.40 -9.34
CA THR A 218 16.35 -19.32 -9.04
C THR A 218 16.64 -20.24 -7.86
N THR A 219 17.88 -20.69 -7.72
CA THR A 219 18.33 -21.46 -6.55
C THR A 219 18.23 -20.68 -5.24
N HIS A 220 17.98 -19.37 -5.32
CA HIS A 220 17.88 -18.45 -4.19
C HIS A 220 16.44 -18.20 -3.73
N GLY A 221 15.45 -18.89 -4.29
CA GLY A 221 14.05 -18.71 -3.91
C GLY A 221 13.52 -17.30 -4.20
N ARG A 222 12.39 -16.93 -3.58
CA ARG A 222 11.78 -15.60 -3.75
C ARG A 222 11.54 -14.93 -2.41
N PRO A 223 11.89 -13.63 -2.27
CA PRO A 223 11.61 -12.89 -1.05
C PRO A 223 10.10 -12.75 -0.87
N GLN A 224 9.64 -12.88 0.38
CA GLN A 224 8.27 -12.60 0.77
C GLN A 224 8.25 -11.58 1.91
N VAL A 225 7.22 -10.73 1.90
CA VAL A 225 6.89 -9.80 2.99
C VAL A 225 5.53 -10.16 3.51
N ARG A 226 5.41 -10.10 4.84
CA ARG A 226 4.13 -10.16 5.53
C ARG A 226 3.85 -8.81 6.16
#